data_AF-A7TDQ0-F1
#
_entry.id   AF-A7TDQ0-F1
#
_cell.length_a   1.000
_cell.length_b   1.000
_cell.length_c   1.000
_cell.angle_alpha   90.00
_cell.angle_beta   90.00
_cell.angle_gamma   90.00
#
_symmetry.space_group_name_H-M   'P 1'
#
loop_
_entity.id
_entity.type
_entity.pdbx_description
1 polymer ?
#
loop_
_entity_poly.entity_id
_entity_poly.type
_entity_poly.pdbx_seq_one_letter_code
_entity_poly.pdbx_strand_id
1 'polypeptide(L)'
;MEIHERLDNLLSEDPSNQDKTRALIIVLGDLARSHIEKSLNDRENKSSSIGAIIRSRQDIHILFLNRFQYLFMYLIKFEAEEDSVNNDYNNLIFYGLDSLVQELNANKTVEEDENKDEQQNEGNKDLVIDNEQVRIVNLIYNASFRIKRKRALKDVIFIPVNRTKPICDKLTRIEDYWRNIC
;
A
#
# COMPACT_ATOMS: atom_id res chain seq x y z
N MET A 1 -4.64 5.54 -11.79
CA MET A 1 -4.40 6.44 -10.65
C MET A 1 -3.04 6.20 -10.03
N GLU A 2 -2.11 7.09 -10.34
CA GLU A 2 -0.81 7.13 -9.69
C GLU A 2 -0.97 7.67 -8.26
N ILE A 3 -0.05 7.32 -7.36
CA ILE A 3 -0.06 7.80 -5.96
C ILE A 3 -0.07 9.34 -5.89
N HIS A 4 0.56 9.99 -6.86
CA HIS A 4 0.68 11.44 -6.97
C HIS A 4 -0.64 12.14 -7.21
N GLU A 5 -1.41 11.67 -8.18
CA GLU A 5 -2.75 12.20 -8.47
C GLU A 5 -3.66 12.07 -7.25
N ARG A 6 -3.54 10.95 -6.52
CA ARG A 6 -4.30 10.76 -5.29
C ARG A 6 -3.86 11.71 -4.18
N LEU A 7 -2.55 11.90 -4.00
CA LEU A 7 -2.01 12.83 -3.01
C LEU A 7 -2.42 14.27 -3.33
N ASP A 8 -2.38 14.68 -4.60
CA ASP A 8 -2.79 16.02 -5.03
C ASP A 8 -4.28 16.25 -4.76
N ASN A 9 -5.13 15.26 -5.04
CA ASN A 9 -6.55 15.32 -4.69
C ASN A 9 -6.75 15.46 -3.18
N LEU A 10 -6.02 14.68 -2.36
CA LEU A 10 -6.08 14.75 -0.90
C LEU A 10 -5.60 16.10 -0.35
N LEU A 11 -4.59 16.72 -0.96
CA LEU A 11 -4.06 18.01 -0.55
C LEU A 11 -4.96 19.18 -1.00
N SER A 12 -5.75 18.98 -2.05
CA SER A 12 -6.60 20.02 -2.64
C SER A 12 -7.95 20.22 -1.96
N GLU A 13 -8.46 19.24 -1.18
CA GLU A 13 -9.77 19.42 -0.53
C GLU A 13 -9.70 20.44 0.62
N ASP A 14 -10.81 21.16 0.83
CA ASP A 14 -10.91 22.27 1.78
C ASP A 14 -10.70 21.82 3.24
N PRO A 15 -9.79 22.43 4.01
CA PRO A 15 -9.55 22.09 5.40
C PRO A 15 -10.75 22.35 6.33
N SER A 16 -11.68 23.22 5.95
CA SER A 16 -12.87 23.56 6.75
C SER A 16 -14.03 22.58 6.59
N ASN A 17 -13.89 21.57 5.73
CA ASN A 17 -14.94 20.59 5.50
C ASN A 17 -15.08 19.64 6.71
N GLN A 18 -16.31 19.51 7.23
CA GLN A 18 -16.61 18.56 8.32
C GLN A 18 -16.36 17.11 7.90
N ASP A 19 -16.46 16.83 6.60
CA ASP A 19 -16.26 15.50 6.01
C ASP A 19 -14.84 15.26 5.49
N LYS A 20 -13.86 16.07 5.92
CA LYS A 20 -12.50 16.05 5.39
C LYS A 20 -11.84 14.67 5.44
N THR A 21 -11.03 14.39 4.42
CA THR A 21 -10.27 13.13 4.37
C THR A 21 -9.07 13.18 5.32
N ARG A 22 -9.01 12.23 6.26
CA ARG A 22 -7.83 11.95 7.07
C ARG A 22 -7.23 10.63 6.60
N ALA A 23 -6.05 10.69 5.99
CA ALA A 23 -5.45 9.57 5.28
C ALA A 23 -4.20 9.06 6.00
N LEU A 24 -4.14 7.75 6.20
CA LEU A 24 -2.90 7.05 6.52
C LEU A 24 -2.37 6.37 5.26
N ILE A 25 -1.19 6.79 4.81
CA ILE A 25 -0.50 6.22 3.64
C ILE A 25 0.61 5.31 4.15
N ILE A 26 0.44 4.01 3.96
CA ILE A 26 1.43 2.99 4.27
C ILE A 26 2.24 2.71 3.01
N VAL A 27 3.51 3.10 3.04
CA VAL A 27 4.48 2.92 1.97
C VAL A 27 5.27 1.65 2.20
N LEU A 28 5.24 0.76 1.23
CA LEU A 28 5.69 -0.62 1.35
C LEU A 28 6.90 -0.88 0.45
N GLY A 29 8.02 -1.22 1.08
CA GLY A 29 9.28 -1.57 0.40
C GLY A 29 10.14 -0.36 0.00
N ASP A 30 11.41 -0.65 -0.30
CA ASP A 30 12.42 0.38 -0.54
C ASP A 30 12.23 1.11 -1.88
N LEU A 31 11.66 0.43 -2.88
CA LEU A 31 11.33 1.06 -4.16
C LEU A 31 10.23 2.12 -4.00
N ALA A 32 9.16 1.78 -3.28
CA ALA A 32 8.05 2.70 -3.01
C ALA A 32 8.50 3.89 -2.16
N ARG A 33 9.34 3.63 -1.15
CA ARG A 33 9.95 4.64 -0.31
C ARG A 33 10.81 5.61 -1.11
N SER A 34 11.75 5.09 -1.89
CA SER A 34 12.63 5.91 -2.73
C SER A 34 11.85 6.78 -3.72
N HIS A 35 10.75 6.24 -4.27
CA HIS A 35 9.88 6.97 -5.17
C HIS A 35 9.21 8.17 -4.48
N ILE A 36 8.69 7.97 -3.26
CA ILE A 36 8.06 9.04 -2.48
C ILE A 36 9.09 10.06 -2.00
N GLU A 37 10.24 9.63 -1.45
CA GLU A 37 11.29 10.53 -0.96
C GLU A 37 11.84 11.43 -2.09
N LYS A 38 12.10 10.86 -3.27
CA LYS A 38 12.51 11.66 -4.45
C LYS A 38 11.42 12.63 -4.86
N SER A 39 10.18 12.16 -4.93
CA SER A 39 9.05 13.00 -5.32
C SER A 39 8.77 14.13 -4.35
N LEU A 40 9.02 13.94 -3.05
CA LEU A 40 8.89 14.99 -2.03
C LEU A 40 9.93 16.09 -2.24
N ASN A 41 11.17 15.72 -2.54
CA ASN A 41 12.25 16.68 -2.83
C ASN A 41 11.98 17.47 -4.12
N ASP A 42 11.42 16.84 -5.16
CA ASP A 42 11.12 17.51 -6.42
C ASP A 42 9.85 18.39 -6.37
N ARG A 43 9.00 18.20 -5.35
CA ARG A 43 7.68 18.86 -5.21
C ARG A 43 7.68 20.13 -4.35
N GLU A 44 8.83 20.62 -3.89
CA GLU A 44 8.94 21.88 -3.13
C GLU A 44 8.21 23.08 -3.80
N ASN A 45 7.94 23.01 -5.11
CA ASN A 45 7.35 24.11 -5.88
C ASN A 45 5.90 23.91 -6.39
N LYS A 46 5.21 22.79 -6.09
CA LYS A 46 3.91 22.46 -6.74
C LYS A 46 2.64 22.59 -5.88
N SER A 47 2.74 22.52 -4.55
CA SER A 47 1.56 22.56 -3.67
C SER A 47 1.68 23.72 -2.67
N SER A 48 1.62 24.94 -3.18
CA SER A 48 1.90 26.18 -2.43
C SER A 48 0.69 26.77 -1.70
N SER A 49 -0.44 26.06 -1.62
CA SER A 49 -1.61 26.59 -0.91
C SER A 49 -1.47 26.37 0.60
N ILE A 50 -1.88 27.37 1.40
CA ILE A 50 -1.87 27.28 2.87
C ILE A 50 -2.71 26.09 3.35
N GLY A 51 -3.82 25.81 2.65
CA GLY A 51 -4.66 24.65 2.91
C GLY A 51 -3.91 23.32 2.75
N ALA A 52 -3.17 23.16 1.65
CA ALA A 52 -2.37 21.95 1.43
C ALA A 52 -1.30 21.75 2.51
N ILE A 53 -0.66 22.84 2.97
CA ILE A 53 0.34 22.78 4.05
C ILE A 53 -0.29 22.33 5.37
N ILE A 54 -1.44 22.90 5.74
CA ILE A 54 -2.15 22.52 6.97
C ILE A 54 -2.53 21.03 6.92
N ARG A 55 -3.10 20.59 5.79
CA ARG A 55 -3.53 19.21 5.60
C ARG A 55 -2.38 18.21 5.59
N SER A 56 -1.29 18.54 4.92
CA SER A 56 -0.08 17.71 4.91
C SER A 56 0.49 17.48 6.32
N ARG A 57 0.26 18.39 7.26
CA ARG A 57 0.79 18.30 8.64
C ARG A 57 -0.17 17.64 9.63
N GLN A 58 -1.48 17.77 9.41
CA GLN A 58 -2.48 17.38 10.41
C GLN A 58 -3.35 16.20 9.97
N ASP A 59 -3.61 16.05 8.67
CA ASP A 59 -4.63 15.12 8.17
C ASP A 59 -4.03 13.96 7.35
N ILE A 60 -2.80 14.09 6.85
CA ILE A 60 -2.13 13.08 6.04
C ILE A 60 -0.88 12.59 6.78
N HIS A 61 -0.86 11.31 7.12
CA HIS A 61 0.30 10.68 7.75
C HIS A 61 0.86 9.59 6.84
N ILE A 62 2.19 9.52 6.78
CA ILE A 62 2.91 8.55 5.95
C ILE A 62 3.70 7.64 6.87
N LEU A 63 3.54 6.33 6.68
CA LEU A 63 4.24 5.28 7.42
C LEU A 63 5.05 4.42 6.45
N PHE A 64 6.36 4.31 6.66
CA PHE A 64 7.23 3.47 5.84
C PHE A 64 7.45 2.10 6.50
N LEU A 65 7.14 1.02 5.80
CA LEU A 65 7.32 -0.35 6.26
C LEU A 65 7.97 -1.20 5.17
N ASN A 66 9.08 -1.86 5.52
CA ASN A 66 9.86 -2.65 4.54
C ASN A 66 9.58 -4.16 4.62
N ARG A 67 8.73 -4.63 5.55
CA ARG A 67 8.47 -6.06 5.74
C ARG A 67 7.01 -6.35 6.01
N PHE A 68 6.50 -7.46 5.46
CA PHE A 68 5.13 -7.93 5.71
C PHE A 68 4.81 -8.16 7.18
N GLN A 69 5.78 -8.62 7.97
CA GLN A 69 5.61 -8.83 9.41
C GLN A 69 5.22 -7.53 10.12
N TYR A 70 5.89 -6.42 9.79
CA TYR A 70 5.59 -5.12 10.40
C TYR A 70 4.25 -4.57 9.92
N LEU A 71 3.93 -4.75 8.64
CA LEU A 71 2.62 -4.42 8.10
C LEU A 71 1.51 -5.15 8.84
N PHE A 72 1.61 -6.48 8.94
CA PHE A 72 0.60 -7.28 9.62
C PHE A 72 0.47 -6.93 11.09
N MET A 73 1.59 -6.80 11.82
CA MET A 73 1.59 -6.38 13.22
C MET A 73 0.92 -5.01 13.41
N TYR A 74 1.21 -4.07 12.51
CA TYR A 74 0.59 -2.75 12.54
C TYR A 74 -0.92 -2.82 12.28
N LEU A 75 -1.36 -3.60 11.29
CA LEU A 75 -2.80 -3.77 10.99
C LEU A 75 -3.55 -4.39 12.18
N ILE A 76 -2.97 -5.42 12.82
CA ILE A 76 -3.59 -6.03 14.00
C ILE A 76 -3.64 -5.06 15.18
N LYS A 77 -2.57 -4.29 15.41
CA LYS A 77 -2.57 -3.23 16.43
C LYS A 77 -3.65 -2.18 16.13
N PHE A 78 -3.73 -1.74 14.87
CA PHE A 78 -4.71 -0.76 14.41
C PHE A 78 -6.14 -1.28 14.55
N GLU A 79 -6.38 -2.58 14.37
CA GLU A 79 -7.70 -3.17 14.60
C GLU A 79 -8.05 -3.31 16.09
N ALA A 80 -7.06 -3.62 16.93
CA ALA A 80 -7.25 -3.87 18.35
C ALA A 80 -7.47 -2.58 19.17
N GLU A 81 -6.96 -1.44 18.70
CA GLU A 81 -7.24 -0.15 19.30
C GLU A 81 -8.73 0.19 19.09
N GLU A 82 -9.53 0.17 20.17
CA GLU A 82 -10.98 0.31 20.08
C GLU A 82 -11.48 1.75 20.13
N ASP A 83 -10.74 2.70 20.74
CA ASP A 83 -11.24 4.07 20.95
C ASP A 83 -10.12 5.11 21.09
N SER A 84 -9.40 5.43 20.00
CA SER A 84 -8.55 6.64 20.01
C SER A 84 -9.36 7.82 19.49
N VAL A 85 -10.06 8.51 20.40
CA VAL A 85 -10.90 9.72 20.24
C VAL A 85 -10.28 10.86 19.38
N ASN A 86 -9.01 10.76 18.98
CA ASN A 86 -8.30 11.79 18.23
C ASN A 86 -7.61 11.32 16.92
N ASN A 87 -7.64 10.03 16.56
CA ASN A 87 -6.82 9.50 15.45
C ASN A 87 -7.60 8.66 14.42
N ASP A 88 -8.85 9.04 14.16
CA ASP A 88 -9.68 8.36 13.17
C ASP A 88 -9.29 8.80 11.75
N TYR A 89 -8.29 8.13 11.20
CA TYR A 89 -8.14 8.07 9.75
C TYR A 89 -9.43 7.50 9.18
N ASN A 90 -9.97 8.15 8.17
CA ASN A 90 -11.12 7.64 7.43
C ASN A 90 -10.71 7.03 6.09
N ASN A 91 -9.44 7.18 5.70
CA ASN A 91 -8.88 6.59 4.49
C ASN A 91 -7.56 5.88 4.81
N LEU A 92 -7.43 4.65 4.33
CA LEU A 92 -6.19 3.88 4.41
C LEU A 92 -5.69 3.59 3.00
N ILE A 93 -4.44 3.98 2.72
CA ILE A 93 -3.83 3.83 1.41
C ILE A 93 -2.57 3.00 1.55
N PHE A 94 -2.48 1.89 0.82
CA PHE A 94 -1.29 1.08 0.74
C PHE A 94 -0.59 1.36 -0.59
N TYR A 95 0.67 1.77 -0.54
CA TYR A 95 1.47 2.04 -1.73
C TYR A 95 2.64 1.06 -1.80
N GLY A 96 2.71 0.27 -2.87
CA GLY A 96 3.86 -0.61 -3.14
C GLY A 96 3.77 -2.04 -2.62
N LEU A 97 2.55 -2.53 -2.34
CA LEU A 97 2.34 -3.94 -1.97
C LEU A 97 2.90 -4.90 -3.04
N ASP A 98 2.74 -4.55 -4.31
CA ASP A 98 3.29 -5.29 -5.46
C ASP A 98 4.81 -5.45 -5.40
N SER A 99 5.53 -4.41 -4.95
CA SER A 99 6.99 -4.47 -4.77
C SER A 99 7.39 -5.49 -3.72
N LEU A 100 6.79 -5.41 -2.53
CA LEU A 100 7.09 -6.36 -1.45
C LEU A 100 6.72 -7.79 -1.82
N VAL A 101 5.60 -8.00 -2.51
CA VAL A 101 5.22 -9.35 -2.97
C VAL A 101 6.27 -9.87 -3.95
N GLN A 102 6.76 -9.05 -4.88
CA GLN A 102 7.78 -9.46 -5.82
C GLN A 102 9.12 -9.82 -5.15
N GLU A 103 9.51 -9.09 -4.10
CA GLU A 103 10.73 -9.39 -3.33
C GLU A 103 10.67 -10.79 -2.68
N LEU A 104 9.48 -11.29 -2.33
CA LEU A 104 9.33 -12.67 -1.84
C LEU A 104 9.72 -13.71 -2.89
N ASN A 105 9.50 -13.44 -4.18
CA ASN A 105 9.93 -14.36 -5.25
C ASN A 105 11.44 -14.30 -5.45
N ALA A 106 12.03 -13.10 -5.40
CA ALA A 106 13.46 -12.92 -5.59
C ALA A 106 14.28 -13.70 -4.54
N ASN A 107 13.85 -13.67 -3.28
CA ASN A 107 14.55 -14.39 -2.21
C ASN A 107 14.49 -15.91 -2.39
N LYS A 108 13.38 -16.45 -2.93
CA LYS A 108 13.27 -17.89 -3.23
C LYS A 108 14.19 -18.34 -4.36
N THR A 109 14.32 -17.52 -5.41
CA THR A 109 15.21 -17.86 -6.54
C THR A 109 16.68 -17.90 -6.11
N VAL A 110 17.10 -17.00 -5.20
CA VAL A 110 18.48 -16.99 -4.68
C VAL A 110 18.79 -18.23 -3.83
N GLU A 111 17.84 -18.73 -3.04
CA GLU A 111 18.02 -19.96 -2.24
C GLU A 111 17.97 -21.25 -3.11
N GLU A 112 17.29 -21.22 -4.25
CA GLU A 112 17.22 -22.33 -5.19
C GLU A 112 18.42 -22.41 -6.16
N ASP A 113 19.03 -21.28 -6.51
CA ASP A 113 20.19 -21.21 -7.41
C ASP A 113 21.51 -21.69 -6.76
N GLU A 114 21.62 -21.71 -5.43
CA GLU A 114 22.75 -22.37 -4.74
C GLU A 114 22.70 -23.91 -4.80
N ASN A 115 21.60 -24.49 -5.30
CA ASN A 115 21.37 -25.94 -5.26
C ASN A 115 21.14 -26.62 -6.62
N LYS A 116 21.23 -25.92 -7.77
CA LYS A 116 21.01 -26.56 -9.08
C LYS A 116 21.94 -26.05 -10.18
N ASP A 117 22.90 -26.92 -10.52
CA ASP A 117 23.46 -26.98 -11.86
C ASP A 117 22.34 -27.21 -12.89
N GLU A 118 22.43 -26.46 -13.99
CA GLU A 118 21.82 -26.71 -15.30
C GLU A 118 20.29 -26.98 -15.35
N GLN A 119 19.52 -25.95 -15.75
CA GLN A 119 18.73 -26.03 -17.00
C GLN A 119 18.13 -24.67 -17.37
N GLN A 120 18.63 -24.16 -18.49
CA GLN A 120 18.06 -23.07 -19.28
C GLN A 120 16.60 -23.38 -19.65
N ASN A 121 15.72 -22.39 -19.53
CA ASN A 121 14.63 -22.15 -20.46
C ASN A 121 14.15 -20.70 -20.32
N GLU A 122 14.69 -19.85 -21.20
CA GLU A 122 14.09 -18.57 -21.57
C GLU A 122 12.79 -18.84 -22.34
N GLY A 123 11.66 -18.41 -21.78
CA GLY A 123 10.37 -18.49 -22.47
C GLY A 123 9.20 -18.24 -21.52
N ASN A 124 8.73 -16.99 -21.49
CA ASN A 124 7.49 -16.56 -20.83
C ASN A 124 7.20 -17.20 -19.46
N LYS A 125 8.03 -16.89 -18.45
CA LYS A 125 7.56 -16.93 -17.07
C LYS A 125 6.57 -15.78 -16.88
N ASP A 126 5.32 -15.98 -17.30
CA ASP A 126 4.21 -15.33 -16.62
C ASP A 126 4.49 -15.50 -15.14
N LEU A 127 4.74 -14.40 -14.41
CA LEU A 127 5.02 -14.43 -12.98
C LEU A 127 3.80 -15.06 -12.29
N VAL A 128 3.85 -16.37 -12.12
CA VAL A 128 2.89 -17.13 -11.35
C VAL A 128 3.09 -16.69 -9.91
N ILE A 129 2.02 -16.15 -9.31
CA ILE A 129 2.04 -15.85 -7.88
C ILE A 129 2.10 -17.19 -7.18
N ASP A 130 3.12 -17.40 -6.37
CA ASP A 130 3.29 -18.61 -5.58
C ASP A 130 2.22 -18.72 -4.48
N ASN A 131 1.93 -19.93 -4.01
CA ASN A 131 0.93 -20.20 -2.98
C ASN A 131 1.21 -19.41 -1.69
N GLU A 132 2.48 -19.21 -1.33
CA GLU A 132 2.84 -18.42 -0.16
C GLU A 132 2.50 -16.94 -0.34
N GLN A 133 2.75 -16.38 -1.53
CA GLN A 133 2.40 -15.00 -1.86
C GLN A 133 0.87 -14.82 -1.86
N VAL A 134 0.12 -15.75 -2.47
CA VAL A 134 -1.35 -15.74 -2.43
C VAL A 134 -1.84 -15.73 -0.98
N ARG A 135 -1.26 -16.57 -0.12
CA ARG A 135 -1.61 -16.63 1.30
C ARG A 135 -1.34 -15.32 2.03
N ILE A 136 -0.16 -14.72 1.86
CA ILE A 136 0.22 -13.47 2.51
C ILE A 136 -0.68 -12.33 2.04
N VAL A 137 -0.89 -12.21 0.73
CA VAL A 137 -1.75 -11.17 0.14
C VAL A 137 -3.18 -11.29 0.65
N ASN A 138 -3.74 -12.50 0.69
CA ASN A 138 -5.06 -12.73 1.27
C ASN A 138 -5.14 -12.32 2.74
N LEU A 139 -4.10 -12.59 3.52
CA LEU A 139 -4.04 -12.20 4.93
C LEU A 139 -4.06 -10.67 5.08
N ILE A 140 -3.29 -9.95 4.25
CA ILE A 140 -3.24 -8.49 4.25
C ILE A 140 -4.58 -7.89 3.82
N TYR A 141 -5.18 -8.38 2.73
CA TYR A 141 -6.47 -7.88 2.26
C TYR A 141 -7.57 -8.13 3.29
N ASN A 142 -7.68 -9.36 3.81
CA ASN A 142 -8.64 -9.69 4.86
C ASN A 142 -8.51 -8.75 6.06
N ALA A 143 -7.30 -8.57 6.60
CA ALA A 143 -7.06 -7.66 7.72
C ALA A 143 -7.47 -6.22 7.39
N SER A 144 -7.11 -5.74 6.20
CA SER A 144 -7.38 -4.36 5.77
C SER A 144 -8.87 -4.08 5.60
N PHE A 145 -9.63 -4.99 4.97
CA PHE A 145 -11.07 -4.83 4.80
C PHE A 145 -11.85 -5.11 6.10
N ARG A 146 -11.34 -5.98 6.98
CA ARG A 146 -11.88 -6.14 8.33
C ARG A 146 -11.77 -4.84 9.14
N ILE A 147 -10.62 -4.17 9.05
CA ILE A 147 -10.42 -2.84 9.63
C ILE A 147 -11.38 -1.81 9.01
N LYS A 148 -11.55 -1.81 7.68
CA LYS A 148 -12.51 -0.95 6.98
C LYS A 148 -13.90 -1.03 7.62
N ARG A 149 -14.37 -2.26 7.86
CA ARG A 149 -15.68 -2.53 8.46
C ARG A 149 -15.72 -2.16 9.94
N LYS A 150 -14.73 -2.58 10.74
CA LYS A 150 -14.70 -2.34 12.20
C LYS A 150 -14.66 -0.85 12.54
N ARG A 151 -13.87 -0.07 11.80
CA ARG A 151 -13.67 1.37 12.02
C ARG A 151 -14.48 2.28 11.08
N ALA A 152 -15.40 1.70 10.30
CA ALA A 152 -16.22 2.42 9.32
C ALA A 152 -15.40 3.39 8.41
N LEU A 153 -14.25 2.92 7.92
CA LEU A 153 -13.40 3.72 7.04
C LEU A 153 -14.16 4.03 5.73
N LYS A 154 -14.04 5.27 5.23
CA LYS A 154 -14.59 5.67 3.93
C LYS A 154 -13.99 4.82 2.81
N ASP A 155 -12.66 4.65 2.82
CA ASP A 155 -12.01 3.81 1.81
C ASP A 155 -10.73 3.12 2.28
N VAL A 156 -10.44 2.01 1.59
CA VAL A 156 -9.18 1.28 1.64
C VAL A 156 -8.71 1.06 0.21
N ILE A 157 -7.54 1.59 -0.12
CA ILE A 157 -7.03 1.67 -1.49
C ILE A 157 -5.65 1.04 -1.55
N PHE A 158 -5.43 0.19 -2.55
CA PHE A 158 -4.13 -0.37 -2.87
C PHE A 158 -3.61 0.26 -4.17
N ILE A 159 -2.42 0.85 -4.11
CA ILE A 159 -1.78 1.52 -5.23
C ILE A 159 -0.47 0.78 -5.52
N PRO A 160 -0.32 0.13 -6.69
CA PRO A 160 0.93 -0.52 -7.06
C PRO A 160 1.99 0.52 -7.41
N VAL A 161 3.27 0.19 -7.18
CA VAL A 161 4.41 0.99 -7.65
C VAL A 161 4.51 0.89 -9.16
N ASN A 162 4.37 -0.30 -9.73
CA ASN A 162 4.47 -0.50 -11.18
C ASN A 162 3.28 -1.29 -11.73
N ARG A 163 2.32 -0.55 -12.29
CA ARG A 163 1.08 -1.10 -12.89
C ARG A 163 1.30 -2.01 -14.09
N THR A 164 2.45 -1.95 -14.76
CA THR A 164 2.67 -2.72 -15.98
C THR A 164 3.08 -4.16 -15.71
N LYS A 165 3.23 -4.55 -14.43
CA LYS A 165 3.62 -5.91 -14.06
C LYS A 165 2.39 -6.83 -14.03
N PRO A 166 2.48 -8.06 -14.56
CA PRO A 166 1.36 -9.02 -14.58
C PRO A 166 0.93 -9.46 -13.17
N ILE A 167 1.77 -9.23 -12.15
CA ILE A 167 1.42 -9.46 -10.76
C ILE A 167 0.27 -8.55 -10.30
N CYS A 168 0.18 -7.33 -10.83
CA CYS A 168 -0.84 -6.36 -10.46
C CYS A 168 -2.24 -6.87 -10.81
N ASP A 169 -2.44 -7.44 -11.99
CA ASP A 169 -3.75 -7.96 -12.41
C ASP A 169 -4.26 -9.06 -11.47
N LYS A 170 -3.36 -9.94 -11.01
CA LYS A 170 -3.72 -10.98 -10.05
C LYS A 170 -3.99 -10.40 -8.66
N LEU A 171 -3.20 -9.43 -8.20
CA LEU A 171 -3.43 -8.75 -6.93
C LEU A 171 -4.77 -8.01 -6.93
N THR A 172 -5.15 -7.38 -8.06
CA THR A 172 -6.45 -6.71 -8.23
C THR A 172 -7.59 -7.71 -8.16
N ARG A 173 -7.48 -8.90 -8.77
CA ARG A 173 -8.52 -9.94 -8.64
C ARG A 173 -8.75 -10.38 -7.20
N ILE A 174 -7.68 -10.55 -6.43
CA ILE A 174 -7.78 -10.93 -5.00
C ILE A 174 -8.35 -9.75 -4.19
N GLU A 175 -7.94 -8.52 -4.50
CA GLU A 175 -8.50 -7.31 -3.88
C GLU A 175 -10.02 -7.21 -4.12
N ASP A 176 -10.47 -7.38 -5.37
CA ASP A 176 -11.88 -7.32 -5.76
C ASP A 176 -12.72 -8.40 -5.05
N TYR A 177 -12.16 -9.60 -4.89
CA TYR A 177 -12.79 -10.66 -4.11
C TYR A 177 -13.08 -10.22 -2.68
N TRP A 178 -12.08 -9.68 -1.97
CA TRP A 178 -12.26 -9.22 -0.59
C TRP A 178 -13.12 -7.97 -0.49
N ARG A 179 -13.04 -7.06 -1.45
CA ARG A 179 -13.89 -5.85 -1.53
C ARG A 179 -15.37 -6.19 -1.66
N ASN A 180 -15.72 -7.32 -2.29
CA ASN A 180 -17.10 -7.77 -2.44
C ASN A 180 -17.61 -8.60 -1.24
N ILE A 181 -16.71 -9.23 -0.48
CA ILE A 181 -17.06 -10.08 0.68
C ILE A 181 -17.14 -9.27 1.97
N CYS A 182 -16.29 -8.26 2.11
CA CYS A 182 -16.16 -7.44 3.31
C CYS A 182 -16.93 -6.12 3.22
#